data_AF-A0A975NL48-F1
#
_entry.id   AF-A0A975NL48-F1
#
_cell.length_a   1.000
_cell.length_b   1.000
_cell.length_c   1.000
_cell.angle_alpha   90.00
_cell.angle_beta   90.00
_cell.angle_gamma   90.00
#
_symmetry.space_group_name_H-M   'P 1'
#
loop_
_entity.id
_entity.type
_entity.pdbx_description
1 polymer ?
#
loop_
_entity_poly.entity_id
_entity_poly.type
_entity_poly.pdbx_seq_one_letter_code
_entity_poly.pdbx_strand_id
1 'polypeptide(L)' 'MTGDRFGVVPNGRRAELPVFIQFAFEDDLIAGERFFLDLSALCAQSGVSTDAVRRKLFGDATAPLIAAE' A
#
# COMPACT_ATOMS: atom_id res chain seq x y z
N MET A 1 3.58 7.97 7.14
CA MET A 1 3.45 8.33 5.70
C MET A 1 3.82 9.80 5.53
N THR A 2 4.52 10.17 4.47
CA THR A 2 4.83 11.57 4.12
C THR A 2 4.41 11.84 2.67
N GLY A 3 3.96 13.07 2.38
CA GLY A 3 3.50 13.48 1.03
C GLY A 3 2.06 13.08 0.70
N ASP A 4 1.58 13.49 -0.47
CA ASP A 4 0.19 13.34 -0.96
C ASP A 4 -0.06 12.02 -1.73
N ARG A 5 0.81 11.02 -1.54
CA ARG A 5 0.94 9.84 -2.42
C ARG A 5 -0.34 9.03 -2.61
N PHE A 6 -1.33 9.19 -1.73
CA PHE A 6 -2.63 8.53 -1.80
C PHE A 6 -3.81 9.51 -2.01
N GLY A 7 -3.55 10.75 -2.40
CA GLY A 7 -4.55 11.81 -2.56
C GLY A 7 -5.09 12.38 -1.24
N VAL A 8 -4.51 11.95 -0.11
CA VAL A 8 -4.89 12.35 1.24
C VAL A 8 -3.63 12.64 2.05
N VAL A 9 -3.65 13.73 2.82
CA VAL A 9 -2.52 14.15 3.64
C VAL A 9 -2.56 13.38 4.97
N PRO A 10 -1.52 12.61 5.32
CA PRO A 10 -1.45 11.90 6.59
C PRO A 10 -1.20 12.84 7.77
N ASN A 11 -1.59 12.40 8.97
CA ASN A 11 -1.51 13.19 10.21
C ASN A 11 -0.09 13.40 10.79
N GLY A 12 0.96 12.93 10.11
CA GLY A 12 2.35 13.04 10.56
C GLY A 12 2.77 12.09 11.69
N ARG A 13 1.87 11.24 12.20
CA ARG A 13 2.22 10.23 13.22
C ARG A 13 2.97 9.05 12.60
N ARG A 14 3.79 8.40 13.42
CA ARG A 14 4.42 7.13 13.07
C ARG A 14 3.36 6.02 13.03
N ALA A 15 3.42 5.18 12.01
CA ALA A 15 2.67 3.93 11.93
C ALA A 15 3.65 2.76 12.07
N GLU A 16 3.24 1.74 12.83
CA GLU A 16 3.99 0.50 13.01
C GLU A 16 3.15 -0.66 12.46
N LEU A 17 3.73 -1.40 11.51
CA LEU A 17 3.03 -2.43 10.76
C LEU A 17 3.95 -3.61 10.51
N PRO A 18 3.46 -4.85 10.67
CA PRO A 18 4.16 -5.99 10.11
C PRO A 18 4.19 -5.89 8.59
N VAL A 19 5.35 -6.20 8.01
CA VAL A 19 5.53 -6.26 6.55
C VAL A 19 6.17 -7.58 6.17
N PHE A 20 5.72 -8.13 5.04
CA PHE A 20 6.44 -9.18 4.34
C PHE A 20 7.01 -8.57 3.05
N ILE A 21 8.29 -8.78 2.80
CA ILE A 21 8.99 -8.21 1.65
C ILE A 21 9.59 -9.36 0.85
N GLN A 22 9.26 -9.42 -0.43
CA GLN A 22 9.88 -10.34 -1.37
C GLN A 22 10.84 -9.56 -2.27
N PHE A 23 12.11 -9.98 -2.31
CA PHE A 23 13.09 -9.48 -3.25
C PHE A 23 13.37 -10.52 -4.34
N ALA A 24 13.47 -10.06 -5.58
CA ALA A 24 14.03 -10.82 -6.69
C ALA A 24 15.46 -10.32 -6.92
N PHE A 25 16.40 -11.24 -7.13
CA PHE A 25 17.80 -10.92 -7.39
C PHE A 25 18.23 -11.36 -8.79
N GLU A 26 19.06 -10.55 -9.43
CA GLU A 26 19.76 -10.84 -10.69
C GLU A 26 21.16 -10.24 -10.57
N ASP A 27 22.20 -11.01 -10.94
CA ASP A 27 23.61 -10.60 -10.81
C ASP A 27 23.99 -10.06 -9.42
N ASP A 28 23.52 -10.74 -8.36
CA ASP A 28 23.71 -10.37 -6.94
C ASP A 28 23.13 -8.98 -6.55
N LEU A 29 22.28 -8.41 -7.40
CA LEU A 29 21.58 -7.15 -7.17
C LEU A 29 20.08 -7.36 -7.04
N ILE A 30 19.40 -6.49 -6.27
CA ILE A 30 17.93 -6.51 -6.21
C ILE A 30 17.39 -6.01 -7.56
N ALA A 31 16.78 -6.92 -8.31
CA ALA A 31 16.12 -6.65 -9.58
C ALA A 31 14.63 -6.35 -9.43
N GLY A 32 14.03 -6.69 -8.28
CA GLY A 32 12.63 -6.39 -8.00
C GLY A 32 12.27 -6.52 -6.53
N GLU A 33 11.23 -5.80 -6.13
CA GLU A 33 10.70 -5.83 -4.76
C GLU A 33 9.17 -5.83 -4.74
N ARG A 34 8.60 -6.51 -3.75
CA ARG A 34 7.17 -6.50 -3.44
C ARG A 34 6.96 -6.35 -1.93
N PHE A 35 6.16 -5.37 -1.54
CA PHE A 35 5.77 -5.13 -0.14
C PHE A 35 4.35 -5.62 0.07
N PHE A 36 4.19 -6.48 1.06
CA PHE A 36 2.88 -6.96 1.52
C PHE A 36 2.66 -6.42 2.92
N LEU A 37 1.64 -5.60 3.08
CA LEU A 37 1.23 -5.01 4.33
C LEU A 37 -0.27 -4.78 4.35
N ASP A 38 -0.83 -4.61 5.55
CA ASP A 38 -2.23 -4.26 5.71
C ASP A 38 -2.44 -2.76 5.46
N LEU A 39 -3.04 -2.44 4.31
CA LEU A 39 -3.38 -1.07 3.93
C LEU A 39 -4.38 -0.42 4.90
N SER A 40 -5.33 -1.18 5.44
CA SER A 40 -6.34 -0.67 6.36
C SER A 40 -5.70 -0.25 7.68
N ALA A 41 -4.78 -1.07 8.22
CA ALA A 41 -4.03 -0.75 9.43
C ALA A 41 -3.14 0.48 9.22
N LEU A 42 -2.51 0.61 8.05
CA LEU A 42 -1.73 1.80 7.69
C LEU A 42 -2.59 3.06 7.68
N CYS A 43 -3.77 2.99 7.05
CA CYS A 43 -4.69 4.11 6.95
C CYS A 43 -5.20 4.56 8.32
N ALA A 44 -5.62 3.61 9.16
CA ALA A 44 -6.11 3.87 10.51
C ALA A 44 -5.07 4.59 11.39
N GLN A 45 -3.81 4.15 11.35
CA GLN A 45 -2.74 4.79 12.12
C GLN A 45 -2.33 6.16 11.57
N SER A 46 -2.41 6.34 10.25
CA SER A 46 -2.01 7.57 9.57
C SER A 46 -3.13 8.62 9.50
N GLY A 47 -4.33 8.31 10.02
CA GLY A 47 -5.46 9.24 10.05
C GLY A 47 -6.09 9.49 8.68
N VAL A 48 -5.97 8.55 7.75
CA VAL A 48 -6.51 8.66 6.40
C VAL A 48 -7.61 7.62 6.16
N SER A 49 -8.59 7.95 5.31
CA SER A 49 -9.68 7.04 4.97
C SER A 49 -9.21 5.93 4.04
N THR A 50 -9.38 4.68 4.45
CA THR A 50 -9.07 3.50 3.62
C THR A 50 -9.86 3.52 2.30
N ASP A 51 -11.11 3.97 2.31
CA ASP A 51 -11.95 4.03 1.10
C ASP A 51 -11.44 5.07 0.10
N ALA A 52 -11.03 6.25 0.60
CA ALA A 52 -10.45 7.29 -0.25
C ALA A 52 -9.14 6.81 -0.89
N VAL A 53 -8.29 6.14 -0.10
CA VAL A 53 -7.03 5.56 -0.58
C VAL A 53 -7.28 4.44 -1.59
N ARG A 54 -8.22 3.53 -1.31
CA ARG A 54 -8.58 2.42 -2.21
C ARG A 54 -9.06 2.95 -3.56
N ARG A 55 -9.93 3.97 -3.56
CA ARG A 55 -10.42 4.61 -4.79
C ARG A 55 -9.28 5.23 -5.60
N LYS A 56 -8.31 5.86 -4.94
CA LYS A 56 -7.16 6.47 -5.62
C LYS A 56 -6.22 5.42 -6.22
N LEU A 57 -5.99 4.31 -5.52
CA LEU A 57 -5.06 3.26 -5.94
C LEU A 57 -5.64 2.32 -7.01
N PHE A 58 -6.92 1.96 -6.88
CA PHE A 58 -7.55 0.93 -7.72
C PHE A 58 -8.67 1.48 -8.61
N GLY A 59 -9.01 2.77 -8.52
CA GLY A 59 -10.20 3.36 -9.15
C GLY A 59 -11.50 3.00 -8.42
N ASP A 60 -12.63 3.43 -8.97
CA ASP A 60 -13.94 2.91 -8.57
C ASP A 60 -14.09 1.51 -9.18
N ALA A 61 -13.91 0.48 -8.35
CA ALA A 61 -13.95 -0.91 -8.79
C ALA A 61 -15.38 -1.34 -9.17
N THR A 62 -15.74 -1.11 -10.44
CA THR A 62 -16.85 -1.76 -11.15
C THR A 62 -16.37 -2.90 -12.06
N ALA A 63 -15.23 -3.52 -11.77
CA ALA A 63 -14.78 -4.72 -12.46
C ALA A 63 -14.50 -5.85 -11.46
N PRO A 64 -14.91 -7.10 -11.74
CA PRO A 64 -14.73 -8.20 -10.81
C PRO A 64 -13.23 -8.50 -10.66
N LEU A 65 -12.79 -8.75 -9.42
CA LEU A 65 -11.49 -9.35 -9.14
C LEU A 65 -11.47 -10.75 -9.76
N ILE A 66 -10.73 -10.91 -10.84
CA ILE A 66 -10.41 -12.24 -11.38
C ILE A 66 -9.32 -12.79 -10.46
N ALA A 67 -9.65 -13.83 -9.69
CA ALA A 67 -8.68 -14.57 -8.91
C ALA A 67 -7.66 -15.19 -9.89
N ALA A 68 -6.39 -14.80 -9.76
CA ALA A 68 -5.31 -15.49 -10.44
C ALA A 68 -4.95 -16.76 -9.64
N GLU A 69 -5.15 -17.92 -10.26
CA GLU A 69 -4.52 -19.20 -9.88
C GLU A 69 -3.05 -19.24 -10.30
#